data_AF-I0R6B9-F1
#
_entry.id   AF-I0R6B9-F1
#
_cell.length_a   1.000
_cell.length_b   1.000
_cell.length_c   1.000
_cell.angle_alpha   90.00
_cell.angle_beta   90.00
_cell.angle_gamma   90.00
#
_symmetry.space_group_name_H-M   'P 1'
#
loop_
_entity.id
_entity.type
_entity.pdbx_description
1 polymer ?
#
loop_
_entity_poly.entity_id
_entity_poly.type
_entity_poly.pdbx_seq_one_letter_code
_entity_poly.pdbx_strand_id
1 'polypeptide(L)'
;MSENQFCNPVKFKDGKRHTNPDPFVLRWCGKYYCYSTDAKGVNLSVSSDLVNWEYLGLCISEKGYKDYWAPAVIYINGKFYMYYSNIRTDEVEGHNIWLKVAVADNPKGPFIWQKTFFDEFSIDAHPVIWNSQLYMFYSVNNIIGTDEKKAGTIIVMDKMLSPLEFAGERKVVLLPSIEQEIFQKNRFNDGRDWYTLEGAATVVHGDKCFLTYSANAYLNVDYFVGCAVAKVKESLLDMTWKKSPSDYEWKPVLRKNDVVEGTGHNVIVKAPNMVDDWIVYHGRRTDEELVVTKEQREMRIDRLFFSGDKMICFGPTQHDVEVPKKVWIQVENTKIISQVFLEINEKCLKAEVWLSAKKQHIGCRYDLYLAYIDERNYVKMELHSGKRNLCIYECIEGIERLIDTINLLKDFIYSVPHLFAIYKTYQNYRILIDDCIKVKFSVSECFNRSFRVGIKPYFTEVMLHSLSIVKTVNLEGNNLAFLREYYDVDKTFIGEEGIKSNEDIFILTDKVKNTDFAEEIIFHSEPKVSELIVAYNEDRRISVKPDREDFSIYRIRCGNVDKLIVDGEVYEDINVQSDFVYKLYLQHLSIKGYIYTES
;
A
#
# COMPACT_ATOMS: atom_id res chain seq x y z
N MET A 1 -2.52 8.22 27.55
CA MET A 1 -2.47 7.33 26.37
C MET A 1 -1.32 6.37 26.62
N SER A 2 -1.58 5.07 26.54
CA SER A 2 -0.50 4.09 26.50
C SER A 2 0.40 4.40 25.29
N GLU A 3 1.70 4.11 25.35
CA GLU A 3 2.64 4.41 24.24
C GLU A 3 2.30 3.67 22.92
N ASN A 4 1.34 2.75 22.96
CA ASN A 4 0.96 1.86 21.85
C ASN A 4 -0.43 2.13 21.26
N GLN A 5 -1.09 3.23 21.65
CA GLN A 5 -2.42 3.59 21.13
C GLN A 5 -2.48 5.03 20.59
N PHE A 6 -3.36 5.23 19.62
CA PHE A 6 -3.76 6.56 19.13
C PHE A 6 -5.27 6.63 18.95
N CYS A 7 -5.80 7.84 18.80
CA CYS A 7 -7.22 8.08 18.55
C CYS A 7 -7.35 9.04 17.37
N ASN A 8 -8.24 8.68 16.44
CA ASN A 8 -8.60 9.51 15.29
C ASN A 8 -9.46 10.72 15.72
N PRO A 9 -9.44 11.84 14.97
CA PRO A 9 -8.55 12.11 13.82
C PRO A 9 -7.09 12.23 14.25
N VAL A 10 -6.16 12.03 13.31
CA VAL A 10 -4.72 12.05 13.62
C VAL A 10 -4.26 13.41 14.13
N LYS A 11 -3.20 13.43 14.93
CA LYS A 11 -2.81 14.62 15.70
C LYS A 11 -1.68 15.39 15.03
N PHE A 12 -1.68 16.70 15.25
CA PHE A 12 -0.64 17.59 14.80
C PHE A 12 0.24 18.07 15.95
N LYS A 13 1.55 18.16 15.71
CA LYS A 13 2.55 18.54 16.72
C LYS A 13 2.35 19.94 17.29
N ASP A 14 1.71 20.85 16.54
CA ASP A 14 1.40 22.21 17.00
C ASP A 14 0.17 22.27 17.92
N GLY A 15 -0.48 21.12 18.19
CA GLY A 15 -1.66 21.02 19.02
C GLY A 15 -2.91 21.66 18.41
N LYS A 16 -2.84 22.12 17.16
CA LYS A 16 -3.97 22.74 16.48
C LYS A 16 -4.79 21.70 15.73
N ARG A 17 -6.06 22.04 15.53
CA ARG A 17 -6.93 21.33 14.60
C ARG A 17 -6.56 21.73 13.17
N HIS A 18 -6.29 20.75 12.33
CA HIS A 18 -6.06 20.92 10.90
C HIS A 18 -7.11 20.14 10.13
N THR A 19 -7.71 20.80 9.14
CA THR A 19 -8.51 20.12 8.13
C THR A 19 -7.57 19.61 7.05
N ASN A 20 -7.70 18.35 6.67
CA ASN A 20 -6.90 17.72 5.62
C ASN A 20 -7.84 16.91 4.72
N PRO A 21 -8.67 17.60 3.92
CA PRO A 21 -9.54 16.93 2.98
C PRO A 21 -8.73 16.31 1.86
N ASP A 22 -9.26 15.23 1.32
CA ASP A 22 -8.70 14.50 0.19
C ASP A 22 -7.21 14.15 0.41
N PRO A 23 -6.85 13.50 1.55
CA PRO A 23 -5.46 13.29 1.93
C PRO A 23 -4.79 12.28 1.01
N PHE A 24 -3.74 12.71 0.32
CA PHE A 24 -2.83 11.82 -0.41
C PHE A 24 -1.50 11.73 0.32
N VAL A 25 -1.05 10.50 0.61
CA VAL A 25 0.16 10.25 1.40
C VAL A 25 1.20 9.53 0.57
N LEU A 26 2.33 10.18 0.34
CA LEU A 26 3.52 9.61 -0.28
C LEU A 26 4.49 9.10 0.80
N ARG A 27 4.90 7.83 0.73
CA ARG A 27 6.03 7.30 1.50
C ARG A 27 7.33 7.49 0.71
N TRP A 28 8.28 8.22 1.26
CA TRP A 28 9.57 8.50 0.60
C TRP A 28 10.69 8.64 1.64
N CYS A 29 11.82 7.95 1.41
CA CYS A 29 12.98 7.95 2.31
C CYS A 29 12.61 7.75 3.80
N GLY A 30 11.75 6.76 4.09
CA GLY A 30 11.33 6.40 5.45
C GLY A 30 10.31 7.32 6.11
N LYS A 31 9.82 8.35 5.40
CA LYS A 31 8.84 9.33 5.92
C LYS A 31 7.57 9.36 5.08
N TYR A 32 6.53 9.93 5.65
CA TYR A 32 5.21 10.13 5.04
C TYR A 32 4.97 11.61 4.79
N TYR A 33 4.53 11.94 3.58
CA TYR A 33 4.21 13.30 3.14
C TYR A 33 2.74 13.32 2.73
N CYS A 34 1.90 14.02 3.48
CA CYS A 34 0.49 14.21 3.18
C CYS A 34 0.27 15.52 2.42
N TYR A 35 -0.35 15.42 1.26
CA TYR A 35 -0.82 16.53 0.44
C TYR A 35 -2.35 16.54 0.52
N SER A 36 -2.96 17.69 0.75
CA SER A 36 -4.42 17.78 0.94
C SER A 36 -5.00 19.05 0.35
N THR A 37 -6.30 18.97 0.04
CA THR A 37 -7.11 20.05 -0.52
C THR A 37 -7.12 21.29 0.38
N ASP A 38 -7.05 22.48 -0.22
CA ASP A 38 -7.33 23.76 0.45
C ASP A 38 -7.81 24.81 -0.55
N ALA A 39 -8.54 25.81 -0.06
CA ALA A 39 -9.03 26.91 -0.89
C ALA A 39 -7.89 27.79 -1.45
N LYS A 40 -6.74 27.87 -0.77
CA LYS A 40 -5.64 28.79 -1.13
C LYS A 40 -4.46 28.12 -1.83
N GLY A 41 -4.36 26.81 -1.79
CA GLY A 41 -3.21 26.06 -2.27
C GLY A 41 -3.29 24.59 -1.88
N VAL A 42 -2.21 23.84 -2.03
CA VAL A 42 -2.14 22.47 -1.50
C VAL A 42 -1.44 22.48 -0.15
N ASN A 43 -2.13 22.00 0.89
CA ASN A 43 -1.60 21.82 2.23
C ASN A 43 -0.58 20.66 2.26
N LEU A 44 0.52 20.84 2.98
CA LEU A 44 1.56 19.82 3.17
C LEU A 44 1.75 19.50 4.66
N SER A 45 1.77 18.21 4.98
CA SER A 45 2.11 17.71 6.31
C SER A 45 3.09 16.54 6.24
N VAL A 46 3.92 16.33 7.27
CA VAL A 46 4.92 15.24 7.31
C VAL A 46 4.83 14.44 8.60
N SER A 47 4.99 13.11 8.51
CA SER A 47 5.03 12.19 9.65
C SER A 47 6.11 11.12 9.46
N SER A 48 6.56 10.54 10.57
CA SER A 48 7.42 9.34 10.59
C SER A 48 6.66 8.06 10.97
N ASP A 49 5.40 8.18 11.45
CA ASP A 49 4.65 7.08 12.07
C ASP A 49 3.17 7.00 11.65
N LEU A 50 2.73 7.86 10.72
CA LEU A 50 1.34 8.07 10.28
C LEU A 50 0.38 8.66 11.33
N VAL A 51 0.80 8.78 12.59
CA VAL A 51 -0.07 9.21 13.69
C VAL A 51 0.19 10.66 14.09
N ASN A 52 1.47 11.04 14.16
CA ASN A 52 1.92 12.35 14.61
C ASN A 52 2.41 13.17 13.40
N TRP A 53 1.66 14.20 13.04
CA TRP A 53 1.90 15.01 11.85
C TRP A 53 2.45 16.40 12.16
N GLU A 54 3.29 16.91 11.28
CA GLU A 54 3.81 18.27 11.29
C GLU A 54 3.31 19.00 10.05
N TYR A 55 2.48 20.03 10.24
CA TYR A 55 2.00 20.88 9.15
C TYR A 55 3.11 21.84 8.70
N LEU A 56 3.39 21.89 7.40
CA LEU A 56 4.48 22.67 6.79
C LEU A 56 4.00 23.86 5.94
N GLY A 57 2.69 24.09 5.85
CA GLY A 57 2.13 25.17 5.02
C GLY A 57 1.71 24.70 3.62
N LEU A 58 1.59 25.67 2.71
CA LEU A 58 1.21 25.43 1.32
C LEU A 58 2.44 25.09 0.47
N CYS A 59 2.41 23.98 -0.27
CA CYS A 59 3.51 23.59 -1.18
C CYS A 59 3.30 24.04 -2.64
N ILE A 60 2.10 24.53 -2.97
CA ILE A 60 1.77 25.27 -4.19
C ILE A 60 0.63 26.24 -3.91
N SER A 61 0.70 27.42 -4.52
CA SER A 61 -0.37 28.43 -4.58
C SER A 61 -0.09 29.33 -5.78
N GLU A 62 -1.06 29.45 -6.70
CA GLU A 62 -0.90 30.21 -7.94
C GLU A 62 -1.80 31.44 -7.95
N LYS A 63 -1.29 32.53 -8.50
CA LYS A 63 -2.06 33.76 -8.64
C LYS A 63 -3.23 33.57 -9.60
N GLY A 64 -4.42 33.99 -9.20
CA GLY A 64 -5.63 33.91 -10.02
C GLY A 64 -6.32 32.54 -9.96
N TYR A 65 -5.92 31.68 -9.04
CA TYR A 65 -6.55 30.38 -8.77
C TYR A 65 -6.97 30.27 -7.31
N LYS A 66 -7.95 29.39 -7.08
CA LYS A 66 -8.52 29.01 -5.78
C LYS A 66 -8.92 27.53 -5.84
N ASP A 67 -9.26 26.98 -4.69
CA ASP A 67 -9.89 25.66 -4.56
C ASP A 67 -9.04 24.55 -5.21
N TYR A 68 -7.91 24.22 -4.57
CA TYR A 68 -6.98 23.20 -5.04
C TYR A 68 -7.44 21.83 -4.54
N TRP A 69 -7.82 20.96 -5.46
CA TRP A 69 -8.48 19.70 -5.13
C TRP A 69 -7.60 18.49 -5.37
N ALA A 70 -7.69 17.55 -4.42
CA ALA A 70 -7.26 16.16 -4.53
C ALA A 70 -5.85 16.00 -5.14
N PRO A 71 -4.81 16.57 -4.51
CA PRO A 71 -3.45 16.48 -5.01
C PRO A 71 -2.91 15.05 -4.84
N ALA A 72 -2.35 14.46 -5.90
CA ALA A 72 -1.64 13.19 -5.85
C ALA A 72 -0.20 13.33 -6.33
N VAL A 73 0.76 12.76 -5.60
CA VAL A 73 2.19 12.97 -5.87
C VAL A 73 2.91 11.67 -6.12
N ILE A 74 3.69 11.60 -7.20
CA ILE A 74 4.62 10.50 -7.47
C ILE A 74 6.06 10.99 -7.57
N TYR A 75 6.99 10.21 -7.03
CA TYR A 75 8.42 10.43 -7.16
C TYR A 75 8.97 9.60 -8.32
N ILE A 76 9.63 10.25 -9.29
CA ILE A 76 10.28 9.57 -10.42
C ILE A 76 11.63 10.24 -10.65
N ASN A 77 12.70 9.47 -10.42
CA ASN A 77 14.07 9.79 -10.84
C ASN A 77 14.51 11.23 -10.47
N GLY A 78 14.23 11.65 -9.23
CA GLY A 78 14.68 12.93 -8.67
C GLY A 78 13.66 14.06 -8.69
N LYS A 79 12.50 13.83 -9.32
CA LYS A 79 11.43 14.81 -9.41
C LYS A 79 10.17 14.29 -8.74
N PHE A 80 9.42 15.22 -8.16
CA PHE A 80 8.09 14.98 -7.61
C PHE A 80 7.07 15.60 -8.56
N TYR A 81 6.12 14.79 -9.04
CA TYR A 81 5.05 15.20 -9.95
C TYR A 81 3.75 15.19 -9.16
N MET A 82 3.20 16.39 -8.92
CA MET A 82 1.91 16.59 -8.26
C MET A 82 0.84 16.79 -9.32
N TYR A 83 -0.11 15.86 -9.38
CA TYR A 83 -1.32 15.97 -10.17
C TYR A 83 -2.43 16.54 -9.29
N TYR A 84 -3.11 17.57 -9.75
CA TYR A 84 -4.15 18.25 -8.98
C TYR A 84 -5.12 18.96 -9.93
N SER A 85 -6.23 19.44 -9.42
CA SER A 85 -7.12 20.34 -10.15
C SER A 85 -7.39 21.60 -9.34
N ASN A 86 -7.76 22.70 -9.98
CA ASN A 86 -8.14 23.93 -9.30
C ASN A 86 -9.04 24.81 -10.17
N ILE A 87 -9.60 25.87 -9.57
CA ILE A 87 -10.55 26.77 -10.20
C ILE A 87 -9.91 28.14 -10.40
N ARG A 88 -10.13 28.77 -11.56
CA ARG A 88 -9.73 30.16 -11.76
C ARG A 88 -10.60 31.09 -10.91
N THR A 89 -10.03 32.15 -10.34
CA THR A 89 -10.80 33.07 -9.48
C THR A 89 -11.92 33.81 -10.19
N ASP A 90 -11.83 33.97 -11.52
CA ASP A 90 -12.82 34.60 -12.39
C ASP A 90 -13.87 33.62 -12.95
N GLU A 91 -13.72 32.32 -12.68
CA GLU A 91 -14.68 31.29 -13.08
C GLU A 91 -15.92 31.36 -12.17
N VAL A 92 -17.09 31.55 -12.79
CA VAL A 92 -18.38 31.72 -12.09
C VAL A 92 -19.18 30.42 -12.04
N GLU A 93 -19.14 29.61 -13.10
CA GLU A 93 -19.96 28.39 -13.23
C GLU A 93 -19.30 27.16 -12.60
N GLY A 94 -17.99 27.20 -12.34
CA GLY A 94 -17.25 26.10 -11.71
C GLY A 94 -17.25 24.82 -12.56
N HIS A 95 -17.30 24.96 -13.89
CA HIS A 95 -17.29 23.83 -14.82
C HIS A 95 -15.92 23.60 -15.48
N ASN A 96 -15.07 24.63 -15.53
CA ASN A 96 -13.71 24.53 -16.04
C ASN A 96 -12.71 24.07 -14.97
N ILE A 97 -12.88 22.83 -14.50
CA ILE A 97 -11.96 22.16 -13.58
C ILE A 97 -11.23 21.07 -14.34
N TRP A 98 -9.92 21.25 -14.52
CA TRP A 98 -9.11 20.38 -15.36
C TRP A 98 -7.92 19.84 -14.58
N LEU A 99 -7.55 18.60 -14.91
CA LEU A 99 -6.37 17.98 -14.34
C LEU A 99 -5.11 18.70 -14.82
N LYS A 100 -4.24 19.00 -13.87
CA LYS A 100 -2.95 19.68 -14.04
C LYS A 100 -1.82 18.87 -13.45
N VAL A 101 -0.59 19.22 -13.83
CA VAL A 101 0.62 18.74 -13.17
C VAL A 101 1.54 19.90 -12.79
N ALA A 102 2.08 19.83 -11.58
CA ALA A 102 3.16 20.66 -11.09
C ALA A 102 4.35 19.80 -10.68
N VAL A 103 5.57 20.36 -10.73
CA VAL A 103 6.81 19.62 -10.50
C VAL A 103 7.67 20.29 -9.44
N ALA A 104 8.31 19.48 -8.59
CA ALA A 104 9.28 19.93 -7.60
C ALA A 104 10.53 19.03 -7.56
N ASP A 105 11.64 19.57 -7.04
CA ASP A 105 12.88 18.83 -6.73
C ASP A 105 12.89 18.25 -5.31
N ASN A 106 11.93 18.66 -4.48
CA ASN A 106 11.82 18.28 -3.08
C ASN A 106 10.37 17.88 -2.79
N PRO A 107 10.11 16.84 -1.96
CA PRO A 107 8.74 16.47 -1.63
C PRO A 107 7.98 17.60 -0.93
N LYS A 108 8.69 18.56 -0.32
CA LYS A 108 8.11 19.73 0.35
C LYS A 108 7.82 20.91 -0.60
N GLY A 109 8.11 20.76 -1.89
CA GLY A 109 8.00 21.85 -2.86
C GLY A 109 9.20 22.82 -2.85
N PRO A 110 9.04 24.02 -3.44
CA PRO A 110 7.81 24.49 -4.09
C PRO A 110 7.48 23.67 -5.34
N PHE A 111 6.21 23.34 -5.53
CA PHE A 111 5.71 22.75 -6.77
C PHE A 111 5.38 23.87 -7.76
N ILE A 112 5.86 23.70 -8.99
CA ILE A 112 5.70 24.68 -10.07
C ILE A 112 4.85 24.06 -11.17
N TRP A 113 3.71 24.67 -11.47
CA TRP A 113 2.83 24.26 -12.56
C TRP A 113 3.60 24.08 -13.88
N GLN A 114 3.29 23.01 -14.61
CA GLN A 114 3.89 22.70 -15.90
C GLN A 114 2.86 22.63 -17.02
N LYS A 115 1.72 21.98 -16.76
CA LYS A 115 0.76 21.64 -17.82
C LYS A 115 -0.65 21.44 -17.27
N THR A 116 -1.63 21.76 -18.11
CA THR A 116 -3.04 21.34 -17.99
C THR A 116 -3.32 20.32 -19.08
N PHE A 117 -3.98 19.21 -18.76
CA PHE A 117 -4.03 18.04 -19.65
C PHE A 117 -5.22 18.00 -20.59
N PHE A 118 -6.38 18.46 -20.14
CA PHE A 118 -7.65 18.27 -20.82
C PHE A 118 -8.45 19.56 -20.86
N ASP A 119 -9.32 19.68 -21.88
CA ASP A 119 -10.32 20.74 -22.00
C ASP A 119 -11.71 20.23 -21.57
N GLU A 120 -11.75 19.21 -20.71
CA GLU A 120 -12.97 18.61 -20.14
C GLU A 120 -12.81 18.38 -18.64
N PHE A 121 -13.93 18.34 -17.91
CA PHE A 121 -13.94 18.13 -16.47
C PHE A 121 -13.12 16.89 -16.09
N SER A 122 -12.08 17.10 -15.29
CA SER A 122 -11.14 16.05 -14.89
C SER A 122 -10.53 16.36 -13.52
N ILE A 123 -10.67 15.41 -12.59
CA ILE A 123 -10.22 15.54 -11.19
C ILE A 123 -9.63 14.23 -10.67
N ASP A 124 -9.15 14.24 -9.41
CA ASP A 124 -8.87 13.06 -8.60
C ASP A 124 -7.89 12.08 -9.24
N ALA A 125 -6.73 12.59 -9.61
CA ALA A 125 -5.65 11.79 -10.16
C ALA A 125 -5.10 10.80 -9.13
N HIS A 126 -4.76 9.59 -9.59
CA HIS A 126 -4.02 8.59 -8.83
C HIS A 126 -2.99 7.90 -9.74
N PRO A 127 -1.71 8.35 -9.71
CA PRO A 127 -0.65 7.77 -10.54
C PRO A 127 -0.19 6.43 -9.98
N VAL A 128 0.01 5.44 -10.86
CA VAL A 128 0.46 4.09 -10.50
C VAL A 128 1.59 3.66 -11.43
N ILE A 129 2.73 3.25 -10.87
CA ILE A 129 3.76 2.53 -11.62
C ILE A 129 3.41 1.04 -11.58
N TRP A 130 3.27 0.45 -12.76
CA TRP A 130 2.96 -0.96 -12.93
C TRP A 130 3.88 -1.55 -13.99
N ASN A 131 4.72 -2.52 -13.60
CA ASN A 131 5.68 -3.17 -14.49
C ASN A 131 6.50 -2.15 -15.33
N SER A 132 7.11 -1.17 -14.65
CA SER A 132 7.87 -0.06 -15.27
C SER A 132 7.08 0.90 -16.18
N GLN A 133 5.74 0.81 -16.21
CA GLN A 133 4.89 1.73 -16.97
C GLN A 133 4.09 2.60 -16.01
N LEU A 134 3.96 3.89 -16.34
CA LEU A 134 3.12 4.82 -15.59
C LEU A 134 1.70 4.76 -16.14
N TYR A 135 0.73 4.60 -15.24
CA TYR A 135 -0.69 4.70 -15.50
C TYR A 135 -1.29 5.76 -14.59
N MET A 136 -2.43 6.31 -15.00
CA MET A 136 -3.18 7.29 -14.24
C MET A 136 -4.64 6.86 -14.15
N PHE A 137 -5.16 6.69 -12.94
CA PHE A 137 -6.60 6.75 -12.71
C PHE A 137 -7.00 8.21 -12.48
N TYR A 138 -8.17 8.60 -12.99
CA TYR A 138 -8.73 9.93 -12.78
C TYR A 138 -10.22 9.90 -13.04
N SER A 139 -10.91 10.95 -12.60
CA SER A 139 -12.37 11.04 -12.70
C SER A 139 -12.79 12.05 -13.75
N VAL A 140 -13.75 11.68 -14.60
CA VAL A 140 -14.30 12.53 -15.66
C VAL A 140 -15.82 12.50 -15.66
N ASN A 141 -16.46 13.52 -16.21
CA ASN A 141 -17.91 13.51 -16.38
C ASN A 141 -18.33 12.66 -17.57
N ASN A 142 -19.37 11.85 -17.39
CA ASN A 142 -19.99 11.06 -18.42
C ASN A 142 -21.50 11.30 -18.44
N ILE A 143 -22.00 11.71 -19.60
CA ILE A 143 -23.38 12.16 -19.78
C ILE A 143 -24.34 10.98 -20.04
N ILE A 144 -23.81 9.81 -20.43
CA ILE A 144 -24.58 8.61 -20.76
C ILE A 144 -24.67 7.64 -19.56
N GLY A 145 -23.64 7.60 -18.72
CA GLY A 145 -23.45 6.67 -17.61
C GLY A 145 -23.82 5.22 -17.94
N THR A 146 -24.69 4.60 -17.12
CA THR A 146 -25.19 3.24 -17.35
C THR A 146 -26.57 3.19 -18.01
N ASP A 147 -27.26 4.33 -18.11
CA ASP A 147 -28.61 4.52 -18.66
C ASP A 147 -28.82 6.00 -18.99
N GLU A 148 -29.71 6.33 -19.93
CA GLU A 148 -30.04 7.70 -20.36
C GLU A 148 -30.42 8.66 -19.22
N LYS A 149 -30.87 8.12 -18.07
CA LYS A 149 -31.21 8.87 -16.86
C LYS A 149 -30.11 8.94 -15.80
N LYS A 150 -29.05 8.17 -15.94
CA LYS A 150 -27.93 8.08 -14.99
C LYS A 150 -26.70 8.72 -15.60
N ALA A 151 -26.53 10.02 -15.39
CA ALA A 151 -25.29 10.73 -15.72
C ALA A 151 -24.41 10.82 -14.47
N GLY A 152 -23.13 11.13 -14.63
CA GLY A 152 -22.29 11.30 -13.46
C GLY A 152 -20.80 11.40 -13.72
N THR A 153 -20.07 11.53 -12.64
CA THR A 153 -18.61 11.41 -12.62
C THR A 153 -18.24 9.93 -12.55
N ILE A 154 -17.33 9.49 -13.44
CA ILE A 154 -16.89 8.11 -13.60
C ILE A 154 -15.38 8.01 -13.40
N ILE A 155 -14.88 6.83 -13.06
CA ILE A 155 -13.45 6.57 -12.98
C ILE A 155 -12.96 5.98 -14.29
N VAL A 156 -11.93 6.61 -14.86
CA VAL A 156 -11.22 6.15 -16.04
C VAL A 156 -9.75 5.90 -15.71
N MET A 157 -9.06 5.20 -16.59
CA MET A 157 -7.63 4.98 -16.51
C MET A 157 -7.00 5.17 -17.89
N ASP A 158 -5.80 5.72 -17.93
CA ASP A 158 -5.02 5.86 -19.15
C ASP A 158 -3.54 5.57 -18.84
N LYS A 159 -2.82 5.13 -19.86
CA LYS A 159 -1.37 4.98 -19.80
C LYS A 159 -0.72 6.36 -19.96
N MET A 160 0.43 6.56 -19.33
CA MET A 160 1.23 7.77 -19.50
C MET A 160 2.53 7.45 -20.27
N LEU A 161 2.85 8.26 -21.28
CA LEU A 161 4.09 8.19 -22.05
C LEU A 161 5.26 8.82 -21.29
N SER A 162 4.95 9.83 -20.48
CA SER A 162 5.84 10.45 -19.50
C SER A 162 4.99 11.03 -18.37
N PRO A 163 5.57 11.46 -17.24
CA PRO A 163 4.80 12.14 -16.19
C PRO A 163 4.08 13.44 -16.64
N LEU A 164 4.34 13.92 -17.86
CA LEU A 164 3.73 15.13 -18.43
C LEU A 164 2.87 14.84 -19.67
N GLU A 165 2.64 13.57 -20.01
CA GLU A 165 1.98 13.18 -21.25
C GLU A 165 1.20 11.87 -21.12
N PHE A 166 -0.10 11.95 -21.39
CA PHE A 166 -1.00 10.80 -21.52
C PHE A 166 -0.85 10.16 -22.90
N ALA A 167 -1.08 8.85 -22.98
CA ALA A 167 -1.15 8.13 -24.25
C ALA A 167 -2.44 8.46 -25.04
N GLY A 168 -3.50 8.85 -24.33
CA GLY A 168 -4.80 9.18 -24.94
C GLY A 168 -5.68 7.96 -25.18
N GLU A 169 -5.34 6.81 -24.59
CA GLU A 169 -6.05 5.53 -24.73
C GLU A 169 -6.94 5.27 -23.51
N ARG A 170 -7.77 6.27 -23.17
CA ARG A 170 -8.64 6.23 -21.99
C ARG A 170 -9.52 4.97 -21.96
N LYS A 171 -9.52 4.26 -20.83
CA LYS A 171 -10.36 3.09 -20.56
C LYS A 171 -11.29 3.39 -19.38
N VAL A 172 -12.57 3.09 -19.52
CA VAL A 172 -13.53 3.14 -18.39
C VAL A 172 -13.19 2.04 -17.39
N VAL A 173 -13.10 2.42 -16.11
CA VAL A 173 -12.78 1.51 -14.99
C VAL A 173 -14.05 1.21 -14.21
N LEU A 174 -14.75 2.24 -13.74
CA LEU A 174 -15.99 2.10 -12.99
C LEU A 174 -17.07 3.06 -13.51
N LEU A 175 -18.29 2.54 -13.59
CA LEU A 175 -19.51 3.31 -13.87
C LEU A 175 -20.44 3.25 -12.65
N PRO A 176 -21.26 4.29 -12.42
CA PRO A 176 -22.25 4.29 -11.36
C PRO A 176 -23.33 3.24 -11.65
N SER A 177 -23.59 2.38 -10.68
CA SER A 177 -24.51 1.24 -10.79
C SER A 177 -25.28 0.95 -9.51
N ILE A 178 -24.88 1.57 -8.39
CA ILE A 178 -25.51 1.44 -7.07
C ILE A 178 -26.26 2.75 -6.76
N GLU A 179 -27.49 2.67 -6.26
CA GLU A 179 -28.34 3.85 -6.01
C GLU A 179 -27.69 4.85 -5.05
N GLN A 180 -27.00 4.36 -4.02
CA GLN A 180 -26.32 5.16 -3.00
C GLN A 180 -25.16 5.99 -3.55
N GLU A 181 -24.67 5.71 -4.76
CA GLU A 181 -23.62 6.49 -5.44
C GLU A 181 -24.13 7.85 -5.95
N ILE A 182 -25.42 8.13 -5.78
CA ILE A 182 -26.05 9.36 -6.23
C ILE A 182 -25.47 10.60 -5.52
N PHE A 183 -25.08 11.59 -6.32
CA PHE A 183 -24.66 12.91 -5.85
C PHE A 183 -25.88 13.81 -5.64
N GLN A 184 -26.75 13.90 -6.65
CA GLN A 184 -27.96 14.74 -6.58
C GLN A 184 -29.01 14.26 -7.59
N LYS A 185 -30.26 14.17 -7.14
CA LYS A 185 -31.40 13.91 -8.02
C LYS A 185 -31.69 15.09 -8.93
N ASN A 186 -31.97 14.83 -10.20
CA ASN A 186 -32.35 15.83 -11.20
C ASN A 186 -31.44 17.08 -11.19
N ARG A 187 -30.11 16.90 -11.11
CA ARG A 187 -29.14 17.98 -10.82
C ARG A 187 -29.27 19.17 -11.77
N PHE A 188 -29.58 18.92 -13.04
CA PHE A 188 -29.67 19.93 -14.09
C PHE A 188 -31.10 20.24 -14.54
N ASN A 189 -32.11 19.79 -13.79
CA ASN A 189 -33.53 19.97 -14.12
C ASN A 189 -33.95 19.41 -15.50
N ASP A 190 -33.27 18.40 -16.01
CA ASP A 190 -33.51 17.77 -17.31
C ASP A 190 -33.98 16.30 -17.20
N GLY A 191 -34.30 15.86 -15.98
CA GLY A 191 -34.75 14.51 -15.67
C GLY A 191 -33.63 13.51 -15.38
N ARG A 192 -32.36 13.93 -15.44
CA ARG A 192 -31.20 13.05 -15.16
C ARG A 192 -30.72 13.21 -13.74
N ASP A 193 -30.54 12.07 -13.07
CA ASP A 193 -29.85 12.02 -11.79
C ASP A 193 -28.34 12.07 -12.02
N TRP A 194 -27.64 12.76 -11.12
CA TRP A 194 -26.18 12.84 -11.15
C TRP A 194 -25.60 11.92 -10.09
N TYR A 195 -24.71 11.03 -10.51
CA TYR A 195 -23.94 10.12 -9.67
C TYR A 195 -22.48 10.57 -9.61
N THR A 196 -21.76 10.18 -8.56
CA THR A 196 -20.34 10.49 -8.43
C THR A 196 -19.58 9.24 -8.03
N LEU A 197 -18.60 8.87 -8.84
CA LEU A 197 -17.49 7.99 -8.48
C LEU A 197 -16.20 8.81 -8.62
N GLU A 198 -15.44 8.92 -7.55
CA GLU A 198 -14.22 9.76 -7.50
C GLU A 198 -13.18 9.18 -6.53
N GLY A 199 -12.05 9.88 -6.33
CA GLY A 199 -11.01 9.49 -5.36
C GLY A 199 -10.51 8.05 -5.48
N ALA A 200 -10.11 7.62 -6.69
CA ALA A 200 -9.61 6.27 -6.92
C ALA A 200 -8.27 6.04 -6.20
N ALA A 201 -8.12 4.92 -5.48
CA ALA A 201 -6.83 4.50 -4.94
C ALA A 201 -6.67 2.98 -5.01
N THR A 202 -5.46 2.52 -5.34
CA THR A 202 -5.19 1.10 -5.60
C THR A 202 -4.24 0.46 -4.60
N VAL A 203 -4.42 -0.84 -4.35
CA VAL A 203 -3.52 -1.67 -3.55
C VAL A 203 -3.50 -3.10 -4.09
N VAL A 204 -2.32 -3.73 -4.09
CA VAL A 204 -2.18 -5.16 -4.45
C VAL A 204 -2.07 -5.99 -3.19
N HIS A 205 -2.90 -7.03 -3.10
CA HIS A 205 -2.83 -8.05 -2.06
C HIS A 205 -2.98 -9.44 -2.68
N GLY A 206 -1.97 -10.29 -2.50
CA GLY A 206 -1.89 -11.58 -3.19
C GLY A 206 -1.93 -11.45 -4.72
N ASP A 207 -2.84 -12.19 -5.36
CA ASP A 207 -3.06 -12.20 -6.81
C ASP A 207 -4.13 -11.20 -7.29
N LYS A 208 -4.53 -10.27 -6.40
CA LYS A 208 -5.62 -9.31 -6.64
C LYS A 208 -5.14 -7.87 -6.51
N CYS A 209 -5.69 -7.01 -7.36
CA CYS A 209 -5.56 -5.57 -7.29
C CYS A 209 -6.92 -5.00 -6.87
N PHE A 210 -6.95 -4.31 -5.74
CA PHE A 210 -8.12 -3.63 -5.24
C PHE A 210 -8.06 -2.15 -5.63
N LEU A 211 -9.21 -1.57 -5.93
CA LEU A 211 -9.40 -0.15 -6.17
C LEU A 211 -10.50 0.35 -5.25
N THR A 212 -10.16 1.20 -4.29
CA THR A 212 -11.14 1.97 -3.55
C THR A 212 -11.60 3.16 -4.38
N TYR A 213 -12.85 3.55 -4.22
CA TYR A 213 -13.41 4.75 -4.81
C TYR A 213 -14.36 5.39 -3.79
N SER A 214 -14.56 6.70 -3.90
CA SER A 214 -15.56 7.41 -3.11
C SER A 214 -16.80 7.70 -3.93
N ALA A 215 -17.96 7.73 -3.28
CA ALA A 215 -19.23 7.97 -3.94
C ALA A 215 -20.23 8.68 -3.01
N ASN A 216 -21.36 9.11 -3.60
CA ASN A 216 -22.30 10.11 -3.05
C ASN A 216 -21.74 11.54 -3.15
N ALA A 217 -22.48 12.54 -2.68
CA ALA A 217 -22.01 13.91 -2.61
C ALA A 217 -21.07 14.12 -1.42
N TYR A 218 -19.90 14.71 -1.64
CA TYR A 218 -18.92 14.94 -0.57
C TYR A 218 -19.50 15.75 0.61
N LEU A 219 -20.40 16.71 0.36
CA LEU A 219 -21.08 17.50 1.40
C LEU A 219 -22.12 16.70 2.20
N ASN A 220 -22.54 15.54 1.71
CA ASN A 220 -23.50 14.70 2.39
C ASN A 220 -22.81 13.86 3.48
N VAL A 221 -23.54 13.57 4.55
CA VAL A 221 -23.13 12.67 5.64
C VAL A 221 -22.94 11.23 5.14
N ASP A 222 -23.63 10.88 4.05
CA ASP A 222 -23.62 9.54 3.43
C ASP A 222 -22.46 9.30 2.45
N TYR A 223 -21.52 10.24 2.30
CA TYR A 223 -20.29 10.01 1.54
C TYR A 223 -19.53 8.79 2.09
N PHE A 224 -19.14 7.88 1.20
CA PHE A 224 -18.62 6.56 1.56
C PHE A 224 -17.49 6.11 0.62
N VAL A 225 -16.70 5.13 1.08
CA VAL A 225 -15.70 4.42 0.28
C VAL A 225 -16.23 3.06 -0.16
N GLY A 226 -16.38 2.87 -1.47
CA GLY A 226 -16.62 1.58 -2.09
C GLY A 226 -15.32 0.90 -2.52
N CYS A 227 -15.42 -0.35 -2.98
CA CYS A 227 -14.27 -1.11 -3.48
C CYS A 227 -14.63 -1.87 -4.74
N ALA A 228 -13.67 -1.93 -5.67
CA ALA A 228 -13.64 -2.84 -6.79
C ALA A 228 -12.38 -3.69 -6.75
N VAL A 229 -12.44 -4.86 -7.37
CA VAL A 229 -11.34 -5.83 -7.41
C VAL A 229 -11.13 -6.30 -8.85
N ALA A 230 -9.87 -6.55 -9.18
CA ALA A 230 -9.47 -7.18 -10.43
C ALA A 230 -8.35 -8.20 -10.16
N LYS A 231 -8.31 -9.25 -10.98
CA LYS A 231 -7.16 -10.17 -10.99
C LYS A 231 -5.93 -9.45 -11.56
N VAL A 232 -4.79 -9.64 -10.90
CA VAL A 232 -3.49 -9.11 -11.34
C VAL A 232 -3.14 -9.65 -12.74
N LYS A 233 -2.67 -8.75 -13.61
CA LYS A 233 -2.23 -9.02 -14.99
C LYS A 233 -0.98 -8.22 -15.31
N GLU A 234 -0.31 -8.55 -16.41
CA GLU A 234 0.90 -7.87 -16.85
C GLU A 234 0.68 -6.38 -17.15
N SER A 235 -0.41 -6.04 -17.83
CA SER A 235 -0.82 -4.65 -18.06
C SER A 235 -1.99 -4.28 -17.17
N LEU A 236 -1.93 -3.10 -16.56
CA LEU A 236 -3.03 -2.56 -15.77
C LEU A 236 -4.28 -2.33 -16.65
N LEU A 237 -4.10 -1.96 -17.93
CA LEU A 237 -5.18 -1.82 -18.92
C LEU A 237 -5.91 -3.12 -19.23
N ASP A 238 -5.32 -4.28 -18.97
CA ASP A 238 -5.96 -5.58 -19.23
C ASP A 238 -6.81 -6.04 -18.04
N MET A 239 -6.68 -5.39 -16.88
CA MET A 239 -7.48 -5.71 -15.71
C MET A 239 -8.96 -5.37 -15.96
N THR A 240 -9.82 -6.27 -15.48
CA THR A 240 -11.28 -6.11 -15.52
C THR A 240 -11.75 -5.90 -14.10
N TRP A 241 -12.24 -4.70 -13.83
CA TRP A 241 -12.66 -4.26 -12.50
C TRP A 241 -14.13 -4.62 -12.28
N LYS A 242 -14.43 -5.15 -11.09
CA LYS A 242 -15.79 -5.41 -10.63
C LYS A 242 -15.94 -4.88 -9.22
N LYS A 243 -17.05 -4.20 -8.91
CA LYS A 243 -17.32 -3.78 -7.52
C LYS A 243 -17.46 -5.02 -6.64
N SER A 244 -16.99 -4.90 -5.41
CA SER A 244 -17.07 -5.95 -4.40
C SER A 244 -18.14 -5.59 -3.36
N PRO A 245 -19.09 -6.48 -3.05
CA PRO A 245 -19.19 -7.88 -3.48
C PRO A 245 -19.81 -8.07 -4.88
N SER A 246 -20.53 -7.07 -5.42
CA SER A 246 -21.02 -7.09 -6.80
C SER A 246 -21.25 -5.68 -7.34
N ASP A 247 -21.41 -5.54 -8.65
CA ASP A 247 -21.67 -4.27 -9.33
C ASP A 247 -22.99 -3.59 -8.91
N TYR A 248 -23.87 -4.25 -8.18
CA TYR A 248 -25.19 -3.71 -7.83
C TYR A 248 -25.50 -3.76 -6.34
N GLU A 249 -24.58 -4.25 -5.51
CA GLU A 249 -24.77 -4.38 -4.06
C GLU A 249 -24.00 -3.30 -3.30
N TRP A 250 -24.73 -2.54 -2.47
CA TRP A 250 -24.11 -1.52 -1.62
C TRP A 250 -23.52 -2.14 -0.35
N LYS A 251 -22.20 -2.32 -0.35
CA LYS A 251 -21.44 -2.79 0.83
C LYS A 251 -20.12 -2.01 0.95
N PRO A 252 -20.16 -0.78 1.49
CA PRO A 252 -18.99 0.10 1.55
C PRO A 252 -17.91 -0.43 2.50
N VAL A 253 -16.65 -0.12 2.19
CA VAL A 253 -15.50 -0.38 3.06
C VAL A 253 -15.46 0.59 4.23
N LEU A 254 -15.80 1.87 3.98
CA LEU A 254 -15.97 2.90 5.00
C LEU A 254 -17.26 3.68 4.73
N ARG A 255 -18.02 3.96 5.79
CA ARG A 255 -19.22 4.80 5.78
C ARG A 255 -19.40 5.45 7.14
N LYS A 256 -20.35 6.38 7.23
CA LYS A 256 -20.73 7.00 8.51
C LYS A 256 -21.11 5.98 9.59
N ASN A 257 -20.83 6.33 10.83
CA ASN A 257 -21.32 5.69 12.05
C ASN A 257 -21.78 6.77 13.05
N ASP A 258 -21.99 6.41 14.31
CA ASP A 258 -22.50 7.34 15.33
C ASP A 258 -21.52 8.48 15.67
N VAL A 259 -20.23 8.36 15.32
CA VAL A 259 -19.16 9.29 15.74
C VAL A 259 -18.46 10.00 14.58
N VAL A 260 -18.51 9.44 13.37
CA VAL A 260 -17.88 10.00 12.17
C VAL A 260 -18.82 9.90 10.98
N GLU A 261 -18.89 10.96 10.16
CA GLU A 261 -19.69 11.03 8.94
C GLU A 261 -18.91 11.61 7.75
N GLY A 262 -19.47 11.50 6.54
CA GLY A 262 -18.89 12.07 5.34
C GLY A 262 -17.49 11.52 5.05
N THR A 263 -17.31 10.20 5.16
CA THR A 263 -16.01 9.55 5.12
C THR A 263 -15.64 9.13 3.71
N GLY A 264 -14.52 9.60 3.21
CA GLY A 264 -14.05 9.20 1.90
C GLY A 264 -12.78 9.89 1.45
N HIS A 265 -12.63 9.89 0.13
CA HIS A 265 -11.45 10.34 -0.62
C HIS A 265 -10.16 9.85 0.04
N ASN A 266 -9.88 8.56 -0.15
CA ASN A 266 -8.81 7.88 0.56
C ASN A 266 -7.59 7.63 -0.30
N VAL A 267 -6.47 7.36 0.36
CA VAL A 267 -5.30 6.67 -0.19
C VAL A 267 -5.00 5.44 0.66
N ILE A 268 -4.29 4.47 0.11
CA ILE A 268 -3.81 3.29 0.84
C ILE A 268 -2.29 3.36 0.93
N VAL A 269 -1.76 3.23 2.13
CA VAL A 269 -0.32 3.30 2.40
C VAL A 269 0.15 2.15 3.27
N LYS A 270 1.41 1.75 3.07
CA LYS A 270 2.06 0.83 4.00
C LYS A 270 2.35 1.53 5.33
N ALA A 271 2.00 0.87 6.44
CA ALA A 271 2.42 1.24 7.78
C ALA A 271 3.95 1.29 7.91
N PRO A 272 4.48 1.84 9.03
CA PRO A 272 5.92 1.94 9.22
C PRO A 272 6.64 0.58 9.16
N ASN A 273 5.98 -0.53 9.52
CA ASN A 273 6.51 -1.88 9.35
C ASN A 273 6.65 -2.34 7.88
N MET A 274 6.17 -1.56 6.91
CA MET A 274 6.22 -1.82 5.48
C MET A 274 5.42 -3.04 5.01
N VAL A 275 4.61 -3.64 5.88
CA VAL A 275 3.81 -4.85 5.57
C VAL A 275 2.32 -4.51 5.59
N ASP A 276 1.82 -3.96 6.69
CA ASP A 276 0.39 -3.72 6.87
C ASP A 276 -0.10 -2.58 5.98
N ASP A 277 -1.27 -2.78 5.37
CA ASP A 277 -1.97 -1.74 4.62
C ASP A 277 -2.89 -0.94 5.54
N TRP A 278 -2.82 0.38 5.40
CA TRP A 278 -3.65 1.33 6.14
C TRP A 278 -4.35 2.26 5.16
N ILE A 279 -5.64 2.49 5.40
CA ILE A 279 -6.42 3.48 4.68
C ILE A 279 -6.26 4.84 5.37
N VAL A 280 -5.88 5.87 4.63
CA VAL A 280 -5.85 7.26 5.07
C VAL A 280 -6.98 7.98 4.34
N TYR A 281 -7.90 8.57 5.07
CA TYR A 281 -9.14 9.13 4.51
C TYR A 281 -9.56 10.38 5.28
N HIS A 282 -10.48 11.16 4.74
CA HIS A 282 -11.08 12.27 5.47
C HIS A 282 -12.40 11.87 6.12
N GLY A 283 -12.82 12.56 7.18
CA GLY A 283 -14.17 12.44 7.74
C GLY A 283 -14.50 13.59 8.68
N ARG A 284 -15.79 13.81 8.94
CA ARG A 284 -16.28 14.84 9.87
C ARG A 284 -16.73 14.19 11.17
N ARG A 285 -16.70 14.96 12.25
CA ARG A 285 -17.22 14.50 13.54
C ARG A 285 -18.73 14.75 13.60
N THR A 286 -19.50 13.76 14.05
CA THR A 286 -20.97 13.89 14.20
C THR A 286 -21.38 14.76 15.38
N ASP A 287 -20.45 15.06 16.31
CA ASP A 287 -20.67 15.95 17.45
C ASP A 287 -20.54 17.45 17.09
N GLU A 288 -20.28 17.77 15.82
CA GLU A 288 -20.25 19.13 15.29
C GLU A 288 -21.35 19.33 14.26
N GLU A 289 -22.02 20.49 14.29
CA GLU A 289 -22.97 20.87 13.25
C GLU A 289 -22.25 21.03 11.90
N LEU A 290 -22.83 20.45 10.83
CA LEU A 290 -22.33 20.61 9.47
C LEU A 290 -22.58 22.04 8.96
N VAL A 291 -21.50 22.79 8.76
CA VAL A 291 -21.52 24.14 8.20
C VAL A 291 -20.93 24.09 6.79
N VAL A 292 -21.77 24.07 5.78
CA VAL A 292 -21.39 23.88 4.36
C VAL A 292 -20.30 24.85 3.87
N THR A 293 -20.24 26.06 4.42
CA THR A 293 -19.25 27.09 4.05
C THR A 293 -17.90 26.96 4.77
N LYS A 294 -17.77 26.01 5.69
CA LYS A 294 -16.58 25.77 6.50
C LYS A 294 -16.04 24.37 6.22
N GLU A 295 -14.75 24.27 5.94
CA GLU A 295 -14.12 22.96 5.86
C GLU A 295 -14.07 22.30 7.26
N GLN A 296 -14.50 21.04 7.32
CA GLN A 296 -14.62 20.24 8.55
C GLN A 296 -14.09 18.80 8.38
N ARG A 297 -13.59 18.45 7.20
CA ARG A 297 -13.03 17.14 6.90
C ARG A 297 -11.62 17.02 7.49
N GLU A 298 -11.46 16.09 8.43
CA GLU A 298 -10.22 15.82 9.15
C GLU A 298 -9.63 14.49 8.71
N MET A 299 -8.30 14.43 8.60
CA MET A 299 -7.59 13.21 8.21
C MET A 299 -7.67 12.15 9.33
N ARG A 300 -7.93 10.91 8.91
CA ARG A 300 -8.11 9.72 9.75
C ARG A 300 -7.37 8.56 9.12
N ILE A 301 -7.00 7.58 9.94
CA ILE A 301 -6.35 6.35 9.48
C ILE A 301 -6.95 5.12 10.15
N ASP A 302 -7.11 4.03 9.41
CA ASP A 302 -7.52 2.73 9.96
C ASP A 302 -6.80 1.60 9.22
N ARG A 303 -6.63 0.44 9.88
CA ARG A 303 -5.98 -0.73 9.28
C ARG A 303 -6.93 -1.42 8.29
N LEU A 304 -6.37 -1.92 7.18
CA LEU A 304 -7.07 -2.75 6.21
C LEU A 304 -6.74 -4.24 6.39
N PHE A 305 -7.72 -5.07 6.09
CA PHE A 305 -7.62 -6.52 6.01
C PHE A 305 -8.23 -7.00 4.69
N PHE A 306 -7.87 -8.21 4.26
CA PHE A 306 -8.33 -8.78 2.99
C PHE A 306 -8.80 -10.22 3.19
N SER A 307 -9.90 -10.60 2.56
CA SER A 307 -10.36 -12.01 2.53
C SER A 307 -10.95 -12.33 1.17
N GLY A 308 -10.17 -13.03 0.35
CA GLY A 308 -10.53 -13.30 -1.04
C GLY A 308 -10.73 -11.99 -1.82
N ASP A 309 -11.96 -11.71 -2.25
CA ASP A 309 -12.34 -10.47 -2.95
C ASP A 309 -12.85 -9.36 -2.02
N LYS A 310 -12.83 -9.58 -0.70
CA LYS A 310 -13.25 -8.58 0.29
C LYS A 310 -12.06 -7.74 0.74
N MET A 311 -12.22 -6.42 0.69
CA MET A 311 -11.45 -5.48 1.50
C MET A 311 -12.27 -5.16 2.75
N ILE A 312 -11.64 -5.22 3.92
CA ILE A 312 -12.30 -5.04 5.22
C ILE A 312 -11.59 -3.90 5.97
N CYS A 313 -12.40 -2.99 6.51
CA CYS A 313 -11.96 -1.96 7.44
C CYS A 313 -12.94 -1.91 8.62
N PHE A 314 -12.42 -1.92 9.85
CA PHE A 314 -13.25 -1.77 11.06
C PHE A 314 -13.37 -0.30 11.50
N GLY A 315 -12.98 0.62 10.63
CA GLY A 315 -13.23 2.05 10.78
C GLY A 315 -14.64 2.47 10.32
N PRO A 316 -14.97 3.77 10.42
CA PRO A 316 -14.10 4.84 10.91
C PRO A 316 -14.01 4.84 12.44
N THR A 317 -12.79 4.83 12.99
CA THR A 317 -12.58 4.84 14.44
C THR A 317 -12.53 6.28 15.00
N GLN A 318 -12.93 6.43 16.27
CA GLN A 318 -12.80 7.66 17.08
C GLN A 318 -12.66 7.31 18.57
N HIS A 319 -11.82 6.31 18.85
CA HIS A 319 -11.44 5.84 20.19
C HIS A 319 -10.00 5.35 20.15
N ASP A 320 -9.42 5.02 21.31
CA ASP A 320 -8.05 4.52 21.37
C ASP A 320 -7.92 3.16 20.66
N VAL A 321 -7.16 3.14 19.57
CA VAL A 321 -6.82 1.97 18.76
C VAL A 321 -5.29 1.81 18.70
N GLU A 322 -4.83 0.63 18.33
CA GLU A 322 -3.40 0.32 18.27
C GLU A 322 -2.67 1.16 17.23
N VAL A 323 -1.48 1.67 17.55
CA VAL A 323 -0.64 2.39 16.59
C VAL A 323 -0.16 1.48 15.44
N PRO A 324 0.08 2.04 14.24
CA PRO A 324 0.77 1.33 13.18
C PRO A 324 2.10 0.73 13.68
N LYS A 325 2.31 -0.58 13.43
CA LYS A 325 3.53 -1.29 13.86
C LYS A 325 4.77 -0.68 13.20
N LYS A 326 5.88 -0.69 13.93
CA LYS A 326 7.17 -0.14 13.49
C LYS A 326 8.03 -1.19 12.80
N VAL A 327 9.07 -0.74 12.08
CA VAL A 327 10.14 -1.62 11.62
C VAL A 327 10.99 -2.11 12.79
N TRP A 328 11.65 -3.25 12.60
CA TRP A 328 12.62 -3.80 13.56
C TRP A 328 13.91 -2.96 13.60
N ILE A 329 14.41 -2.53 12.44
CA ILE A 329 15.60 -1.66 12.34
C ILE A 329 15.30 -0.47 11.45
N GLN A 330 15.67 0.72 11.92
CA GLN A 330 15.62 1.97 11.18
C GLN A 330 16.95 2.70 11.29
N VAL A 331 17.55 3.04 10.15
CA VAL A 331 18.74 3.92 10.06
C VAL A 331 18.42 5.02 9.07
N GLU A 332 18.74 6.27 9.40
CA GLU A 332 18.45 7.41 8.54
C GLU A 332 19.68 8.26 8.30
N ASN A 333 19.67 8.99 7.19
CA ASN A 333 20.57 10.12 6.92
C ASN A 333 22.06 9.84 7.21
N THR A 334 22.58 8.72 6.71
CA THR A 334 23.96 8.30 6.95
C THR A 334 24.82 8.47 5.71
N LYS A 335 25.91 9.24 5.85
CA LYS A 335 26.95 9.37 4.82
C LYS A 335 27.94 8.21 4.93
N ILE A 336 28.14 7.50 3.82
CA ILE A 336 28.96 6.30 3.74
C ILE A 336 30.13 6.57 2.78
N ILE A 337 31.33 6.68 3.35
CA ILE A 337 32.60 6.90 2.62
C ILE A 337 33.56 5.71 2.74
N SER A 338 33.23 4.77 3.61
CA SER A 338 33.94 3.51 3.83
C SER A 338 32.93 2.40 4.06
N GLN A 339 33.40 1.16 4.04
CA GLN A 339 32.54 -0.01 4.22
C GLN A 339 31.86 0.00 5.60
N VAL A 340 30.55 -0.19 5.61
CA VAL A 340 29.72 -0.30 6.82
C VAL A 340 28.89 -1.57 6.79
N PHE A 341 28.66 -2.16 7.96
CA PHE A 341 27.85 -3.35 8.13
C PHE A 341 26.88 -3.22 9.29
N LEU A 342 25.75 -3.88 9.14
CA LEU A 342 24.74 -4.11 10.16
C LEU A 342 24.55 -5.63 10.29
N GLU A 343 24.61 -6.13 11.52
CA GLU A 343 24.39 -7.54 11.79
C GLU A 343 22.91 -7.90 11.69
N ILE A 344 22.61 -8.93 10.88
CA ILE A 344 21.26 -9.41 10.62
C ILE A 344 21.26 -10.93 10.75
N ASN A 345 20.55 -11.41 11.75
CA ASN A 345 20.44 -12.84 12.02
C ASN A 345 19.04 -13.38 11.68
N GLU A 346 18.55 -13.07 10.49
CA GLU A 346 17.18 -13.42 10.10
C GLU A 346 17.12 -14.10 8.74
N LYS A 347 16.40 -15.24 8.69
CA LYS A 347 16.23 -16.04 7.46
C LYS A 347 15.23 -15.39 6.50
N CYS A 348 14.24 -14.69 7.04
CA CYS A 348 13.20 -14.02 6.29
C CYS A 348 13.10 -12.55 6.72
N LEU A 349 13.16 -11.64 5.75
CA LEU A 349 13.02 -10.21 6.00
C LEU A 349 12.54 -9.47 4.76
N LYS A 350 12.00 -8.28 5.00
CA LYS A 350 11.85 -7.23 4.00
C LYS A 350 12.71 -6.05 4.42
N ALA A 351 13.45 -5.47 3.49
CA ALA A 351 14.20 -4.23 3.69
C ALA A 351 13.87 -3.21 2.60
N GLU A 352 13.71 -1.94 2.98
CA GLU A 352 13.69 -0.79 2.07
C GLU A 352 14.98 0.02 2.29
N VAL A 353 15.81 0.12 1.25
CA VAL A 353 17.07 0.88 1.29
C VAL A 353 17.00 2.02 0.28
N TRP A 354 17.04 3.26 0.75
CA TRP A 354 17.05 4.46 -0.09
C TRP A 354 18.47 5.00 -0.20
N LEU A 355 19.05 4.91 -1.39
CA LEU A 355 20.44 5.28 -1.65
C LEU A 355 20.55 6.35 -2.74
N SER A 356 21.50 7.25 -2.57
CA SER A 356 22.04 8.03 -3.69
C SER A 356 23.56 8.09 -3.60
N ALA A 357 24.23 8.52 -4.66
CA ALA A 357 25.67 8.72 -4.67
C ALA A 357 26.03 10.15 -5.08
N LYS A 358 27.01 10.74 -4.42
CA LYS A 358 27.50 12.08 -4.75
C LYS A 358 27.91 12.13 -6.22
N LYS A 359 27.47 13.18 -6.92
CA LYS A 359 27.79 13.39 -8.33
C LYS A 359 29.31 13.50 -8.52
N GLN A 360 29.85 12.68 -9.43
CA GLN A 360 31.27 12.68 -9.81
C GLN A 360 31.42 12.51 -11.32
N HIS A 361 32.57 12.94 -11.85
CA HIS A 361 32.88 12.88 -13.29
C HIS A 361 33.04 11.45 -13.82
N ILE A 362 33.40 10.49 -12.96
CA ILE A 362 33.53 9.06 -13.31
C ILE A 362 32.26 8.23 -13.05
N GLY A 363 31.17 8.86 -12.62
CA GLY A 363 29.98 8.16 -12.15
C GLY A 363 30.12 7.68 -10.71
N CYS A 364 29.42 6.60 -10.36
CA CYS A 364 29.47 5.97 -9.05
C CYS A 364 29.65 4.46 -9.16
N ARG A 365 30.25 3.88 -8.12
CA ARG A 365 30.32 2.44 -7.91
C ARG A 365 30.23 2.12 -6.42
N TYR A 366 29.33 1.22 -6.05
CA TYR A 366 29.23 0.69 -4.70
C TYR A 366 28.62 -0.71 -4.68
N ASP A 367 29.00 -1.49 -3.68
CA ASP A 367 28.36 -2.77 -3.37
C ASP A 367 27.31 -2.57 -2.27
N LEU A 368 26.15 -3.18 -2.44
CA LEU A 368 25.14 -3.44 -1.41
C LEU A 368 25.18 -4.93 -1.09
N TYR A 369 25.78 -5.29 0.03
CA TYR A 369 25.83 -6.66 0.54
C TYR A 369 24.46 -7.05 1.09
N LEU A 370 23.84 -8.04 0.44
CA LEU A 370 22.57 -8.65 0.83
C LEU A 370 22.74 -9.72 1.90
N ALA A 371 23.91 -10.36 1.91
CA ALA A 371 24.40 -11.22 2.97
C ALA A 371 25.93 -11.24 2.93
N TYR A 372 26.58 -10.92 4.04
CA TYR A 372 28.03 -10.92 4.17
C TYR A 372 28.44 -11.68 5.43
N ILE A 373 29.14 -12.79 5.23
CA ILE A 373 29.71 -13.57 6.33
C ILE A 373 31.17 -13.12 6.50
N ASP A 374 31.95 -13.25 5.43
CA ASP A 374 33.36 -12.88 5.34
C ASP A 374 33.74 -12.52 3.88
N GLU A 375 35.02 -12.20 3.64
CA GLU A 375 35.55 -11.86 2.32
C GLU A 375 35.54 -13.01 1.29
N ARG A 376 35.30 -14.24 1.74
CA ARG A 376 35.20 -15.44 0.90
C ARG A 376 33.75 -15.90 0.72
N ASN A 377 32.80 -15.37 1.49
CA ASN A 377 31.41 -15.81 1.53
C ASN A 377 30.45 -14.62 1.61
N TYR A 378 29.87 -14.23 0.47
CA TYR A 378 28.90 -13.12 0.40
C TYR A 378 27.95 -13.20 -0.78
N VAL A 379 26.83 -12.48 -0.66
CA VAL A 379 25.90 -12.13 -1.73
C VAL A 379 25.82 -10.61 -1.78
N LYS A 380 26.03 -10.03 -2.96
CA LYS A 380 26.02 -8.57 -3.14
C LYS A 380 25.36 -8.14 -4.45
N MET A 381 24.89 -6.90 -4.44
CA MET A 381 24.59 -6.15 -5.65
C MET A 381 25.66 -5.09 -5.85
N GLU A 382 26.32 -5.07 -7.00
CA GLU A 382 27.22 -4.00 -7.40
C GLU A 382 26.47 -3.05 -8.34
N LEU A 383 26.28 -1.79 -7.95
CA LEU A 383 25.81 -0.75 -8.87
C LEU A 383 27.02 -0.05 -9.49
N HIS A 384 27.03 0.08 -10.82
CA HIS A 384 28.08 0.78 -11.54
C HIS A 384 27.50 1.71 -12.60
N SER A 385 27.41 3.01 -12.32
CA SER A 385 26.74 3.94 -13.25
C SER A 385 27.51 4.14 -14.56
N GLY A 386 28.85 4.07 -14.55
CA GLY A 386 29.68 4.13 -15.75
C GLY A 386 29.44 2.97 -16.73
N LYS A 387 29.13 1.77 -16.23
CA LYS A 387 28.72 0.61 -17.03
C LYS A 387 27.21 0.53 -17.26
N ARG A 388 26.45 1.38 -16.55
CA ARG A 388 24.97 1.45 -16.57
C ARG A 388 24.31 0.14 -16.23
N ASN A 389 24.90 -0.58 -15.28
CA ASN A 389 24.36 -1.85 -14.84
C ASN A 389 24.39 -1.98 -13.32
N LEU A 390 23.56 -2.91 -12.86
CA LEU A 390 23.63 -3.50 -11.53
C LEU A 390 23.89 -5.00 -11.71
N CYS A 391 24.94 -5.51 -11.09
CA CYS A 391 25.32 -6.92 -11.18
C CYS A 391 25.08 -7.59 -9.82
N ILE A 392 24.57 -8.82 -9.84
CA ILE A 392 24.35 -9.63 -8.64
C ILE A 392 25.41 -10.72 -8.59
N TYR A 393 26.12 -10.81 -7.47
CA TYR A 393 27.18 -11.78 -7.26
C TYR A 393 26.91 -12.64 -6.04
N GLU A 394 27.33 -13.89 -6.15
CA GLU A 394 27.47 -14.83 -5.05
C GLU A 394 28.92 -15.28 -5.00
N CYS A 395 29.52 -15.21 -3.82
CA CYS A 395 30.87 -15.69 -3.55
C CYS A 395 30.79 -16.77 -2.48
N ILE A 396 31.36 -17.95 -2.77
CA ILE A 396 31.44 -19.07 -1.83
C ILE A 396 32.88 -19.56 -1.83
N GLU A 397 33.47 -19.66 -0.63
CA GLU A 397 34.86 -20.08 -0.44
C GLU A 397 35.90 -19.29 -1.28
N GLY A 398 35.56 -18.07 -1.68
CA GLY A 398 36.40 -17.18 -2.49
C GLY A 398 36.16 -17.27 -4.01
N ILE A 399 35.21 -18.09 -4.47
CA ILE A 399 34.83 -18.20 -5.87
C ILE A 399 33.59 -17.32 -6.10
N GLU A 400 33.77 -16.18 -6.77
CA GLU A 400 32.69 -15.26 -7.12
C GLU A 400 32.05 -15.63 -8.47
N ARG A 401 30.74 -15.83 -8.47
CA ARG A 401 29.90 -16.08 -9.64
C ARG A 401 28.93 -14.94 -9.86
N LEU A 402 28.82 -14.48 -11.09
CA LEU A 402 27.77 -13.56 -11.53
C LEU A 402 26.44 -14.34 -11.64
N ILE A 403 25.43 -13.91 -10.90
CA ILE A 403 24.08 -14.47 -10.94
C ILE A 403 23.27 -13.80 -12.05
N ASP A 404 23.28 -12.46 -12.09
CA ASP A 404 22.48 -11.68 -13.03
C ASP A 404 23.11 -10.31 -13.30
N THR A 405 22.76 -9.70 -14.43
CA THR A 405 23.15 -8.33 -14.82
C THR A 405 21.92 -7.57 -15.30
N ILE A 406 21.59 -6.51 -14.58
CA ILE A 406 20.45 -5.65 -14.84
C ILE A 406 20.94 -4.36 -15.48
N ASN A 407 20.36 -3.98 -16.61
CA ASN A 407 20.62 -2.68 -17.22
C ASN A 407 19.83 -1.60 -16.49
N LEU A 408 20.52 -0.54 -16.05
CA LEU A 408 19.86 0.63 -15.47
C LEU A 408 19.12 1.39 -16.58
N LEU A 409 18.00 2.03 -16.22
CA LEU A 409 17.20 2.83 -17.14
C LEU A 409 18.04 3.92 -17.81
N LYS A 410 17.62 4.34 -19.01
CA LYS A 410 18.45 5.22 -19.85
C LYS A 410 18.75 6.55 -19.13
N ASP A 411 17.80 7.01 -18.36
CA ASP A 411 17.77 8.28 -17.66
C ASP A 411 18.13 8.15 -16.17
N PHE A 412 18.51 6.98 -15.66
CA PHE A 412 18.81 6.75 -14.23
C PHE A 412 19.83 7.77 -13.66
N ILE A 413 19.41 8.58 -12.69
CA ILE A 413 20.23 9.63 -12.06
C ILE A 413 20.76 9.15 -10.71
N TYR A 414 21.91 8.48 -10.70
CA TYR A 414 22.48 7.92 -9.46
C TYR A 414 22.66 8.91 -8.29
N SER A 415 22.61 10.22 -8.54
CA SER A 415 22.75 11.26 -7.52
C SER A 415 21.46 11.65 -6.80
N VAL A 416 20.32 11.08 -7.16
CA VAL A 416 19.06 11.24 -6.43
C VAL A 416 18.69 9.94 -5.70
N PRO A 417 17.78 9.99 -4.71
CA PRO A 417 17.41 8.81 -3.94
C PRO A 417 16.71 7.74 -4.78
N HIS A 418 17.23 6.53 -4.76
CA HIS A 418 16.62 5.35 -5.38
C HIS A 418 16.29 4.31 -4.33
N LEU A 419 15.13 3.67 -4.46
CA LEU A 419 14.64 2.62 -3.57
C LEU A 419 15.13 1.25 -4.03
N PHE A 420 15.76 0.51 -3.13
CA PHE A 420 16.00 -0.92 -3.25
C PHE A 420 15.12 -1.64 -2.21
N ALA A 421 14.00 -2.20 -2.65
CA ALA A 421 13.13 -3.02 -1.82
C ALA A 421 13.53 -4.50 -1.96
N ILE A 422 14.10 -5.05 -0.89
CA ILE A 422 14.70 -6.38 -0.83
C ILE A 422 13.78 -7.29 -0.02
N TYR A 423 13.42 -8.43 -0.58
CA TYR A 423 12.66 -9.48 0.07
C TYR A 423 13.55 -10.72 0.11
N LYS A 424 13.88 -11.19 1.30
CA LYS A 424 14.60 -12.44 1.51
C LYS A 424 13.65 -13.46 2.11
N THR A 425 13.58 -14.63 1.50
CA THR A 425 12.84 -15.79 1.98
C THR A 425 13.79 -16.98 1.93
N TYR A 426 14.50 -17.22 3.03
CA TYR A 426 15.59 -18.19 3.11
C TYR A 426 16.65 -17.92 2.03
N GLN A 427 16.89 -18.87 1.12
CA GLN A 427 17.85 -18.74 0.03
C GLN A 427 17.33 -17.94 -1.17
N ASN A 428 16.04 -17.57 -1.17
CA ASN A 428 15.41 -16.87 -2.28
C ASN A 428 15.37 -15.37 -2.03
N TYR A 429 15.71 -14.60 -3.06
CA TYR A 429 15.66 -13.14 -3.05
C TYR A 429 14.71 -12.65 -4.14
N ARG A 430 13.93 -11.63 -3.80
CA ARG A 430 13.22 -10.77 -4.75
C ARG A 430 13.63 -9.33 -4.47
N ILE A 431 14.02 -8.59 -5.50
CA ILE A 431 14.44 -7.19 -5.38
C ILE A 431 13.63 -6.35 -6.35
N LEU A 432 13.15 -5.22 -5.85
CA LEU A 432 12.49 -4.17 -6.63
C LEU A 432 13.35 -2.91 -6.56
N ILE A 433 13.61 -2.28 -7.71
CA ILE A 433 14.31 -1.00 -7.81
C ILE A 433 13.35 0.04 -8.33
N ASP A 434 13.10 1.08 -7.52
CA ASP A 434 12.12 2.16 -7.78
C ASP A 434 10.74 1.66 -8.23
N ASP A 435 10.32 0.48 -7.74
CA ASP A 435 9.11 -0.24 -8.15
C ASP A 435 9.01 -0.55 -9.66
N CYS A 436 10.08 -0.32 -10.41
CA CYS A 436 10.14 -0.52 -11.85
C CYS A 436 10.81 -1.86 -12.20
N ILE A 437 12.01 -2.10 -11.67
CA ILE A 437 12.82 -3.25 -12.05
C ILE A 437 12.65 -4.35 -11.01
N LYS A 438 12.21 -5.54 -11.44
CA LYS A 438 12.00 -6.70 -10.58
C LYS A 438 12.99 -7.81 -10.90
N VAL A 439 13.69 -8.28 -9.88
CA VAL A 439 14.70 -9.34 -9.98
C VAL A 439 14.35 -10.45 -9.01
N LYS A 440 14.49 -11.70 -9.44
CA LYS A 440 14.33 -12.88 -8.59
C LYS A 440 15.52 -13.81 -8.79
N PHE A 441 16.13 -14.28 -7.71
CA PHE A 441 17.22 -15.23 -7.76
C PHE A 441 17.31 -16.05 -6.48
N SER A 442 18.05 -17.15 -6.54
CA SER A 442 18.34 -18.01 -5.39
C SER A 442 19.85 -18.11 -5.20
N VAL A 443 20.26 -18.27 -3.95
CA VAL A 443 21.67 -18.45 -3.56
C VAL A 443 21.85 -19.77 -2.83
N SER A 444 23.08 -20.10 -2.47
CA SER A 444 23.41 -21.27 -1.65
C SER A 444 22.81 -21.17 -0.24
N GLU A 445 22.41 -22.31 0.31
CA GLU A 445 21.89 -22.43 1.67
C GLU A 445 22.92 -22.05 2.75
N CYS A 446 24.20 -21.92 2.40
CA CYS A 446 25.22 -21.44 3.33
C CYS A 446 24.97 -20.00 3.81
N PHE A 447 24.05 -19.26 3.18
CA PHE A 447 23.56 -17.94 3.62
C PHE A 447 22.29 -17.99 4.49
N ASN A 448 21.85 -19.18 4.93
CA ASN A 448 20.75 -19.40 5.88
C ASN A 448 21.23 -19.45 7.34
N ARG A 449 22.25 -18.65 7.68
CA ARG A 449 22.83 -18.48 9.02
C ARG A 449 23.01 -16.99 9.30
N SER A 450 23.61 -16.63 10.42
CA SER A 450 23.90 -15.24 10.75
C SER A 450 24.77 -14.59 9.68
N PHE A 451 24.38 -13.41 9.20
CA PHE A 451 25.10 -12.62 8.20
C PHE A 451 25.05 -11.14 8.57
N ARG A 452 25.79 -10.34 7.80
CA ARG A 452 25.69 -8.87 7.86
C ARG A 452 25.12 -8.36 6.54
N VAL A 453 24.36 -7.28 6.60
CA VAL A 453 24.06 -6.45 5.42
C VAL A 453 24.94 -5.23 5.45
N GLY A 454 25.33 -4.70 4.30
CA GLY A 454 26.30 -3.60 4.31
C GLY A 454 26.44 -2.88 2.99
N ILE A 455 27.11 -1.74 3.05
CA ILE A 455 27.38 -0.90 1.88
C ILE A 455 28.87 -0.66 1.82
N LYS A 456 29.45 -0.87 0.63
CA LYS A 456 30.86 -0.60 0.36
C LYS A 456 31.00 0.31 -0.85
N PRO A 457 31.32 1.59 -0.66
CA PRO A 457 31.61 2.48 -1.77
C PRO A 457 32.99 2.22 -2.39
N TYR A 458 33.13 2.53 -3.68
CA TYR A 458 34.40 2.53 -4.40
C TYR A 458 34.67 3.93 -4.97
N PHE A 459 35.56 4.69 -4.33
CA PHE A 459 35.88 6.09 -4.67
C PHE A 459 34.66 7.02 -4.77
N THR A 460 33.52 6.57 -4.21
CA THR A 460 32.21 7.19 -4.28
C THR A 460 31.79 7.59 -2.86
N GLU A 461 31.09 8.69 -2.70
CA GLU A 461 30.39 9.00 -1.45
C GLU A 461 28.93 8.57 -1.62
N VAL A 462 28.48 7.58 -0.85
CA VAL A 462 27.10 7.09 -0.88
C VAL A 462 26.32 7.71 0.26
N MET A 463 25.11 8.17 -0.03
CA MET A 463 24.15 8.67 0.94
C MET A 463 23.09 7.61 1.18
N LEU A 464 23.01 7.09 2.40
CA LEU A 464 21.88 6.29 2.88
C LEU A 464 20.83 7.25 3.44
N HIS A 465 19.77 7.49 2.67
CA HIS A 465 18.66 8.35 3.10
C HIS A 465 17.83 7.67 4.18
N SER A 466 17.50 6.38 3.97
CA SER A 466 16.86 5.53 4.96
C SER A 466 17.12 4.05 4.68
N LEU A 467 17.31 3.27 5.74
CA LEU A 467 17.23 1.82 5.77
C LEU A 467 16.13 1.44 6.76
N SER A 468 15.20 0.62 6.32
CA SER A 468 14.14 0.06 7.15
C SER A 468 14.12 -1.45 6.96
N ILE A 469 14.12 -2.24 8.04
CA ILE A 469 14.10 -3.71 8.00
C ILE A 469 12.99 -4.21 8.91
N VAL A 470 12.17 -5.12 8.38
CA VAL A 470 11.13 -5.81 9.13
C VAL A 470 11.33 -7.33 9.01
N LYS A 471 11.08 -8.04 10.11
CA LYS A 471 11.07 -9.50 10.14
C LYS A 471 9.73 -9.97 9.62
N THR A 472 9.74 -10.42 8.37
CA THR A 472 8.51 -10.86 7.72
C THR A 472 8.81 -11.96 6.71
N VAL A 473 7.82 -12.81 6.49
CA VAL A 473 7.84 -13.84 5.46
C VAL A 473 6.53 -13.76 4.67
N ASN A 474 6.64 -13.93 3.36
CA ASN A 474 5.50 -14.24 2.50
C ASN A 474 5.81 -15.54 1.75
N LEU A 475 5.05 -16.59 2.04
CA LEU A 475 5.16 -17.90 1.43
C LEU A 475 4.01 -18.11 0.45
N GLU A 476 4.37 -18.34 -0.81
CA GLU A 476 3.45 -18.67 -1.92
C GLU A 476 4.13 -19.73 -2.80
N GLY A 477 3.32 -20.52 -3.51
CA GLY A 477 3.82 -21.58 -4.40
C GLY A 477 4.79 -22.52 -3.70
N ASN A 478 5.95 -22.80 -4.32
CA ASN A 478 6.95 -23.72 -3.76
C ASN A 478 7.53 -23.27 -2.41
N ASN A 479 7.47 -21.97 -2.07
CA ASN A 479 7.95 -21.48 -0.78
C ASN A 479 7.03 -21.91 0.38
N LEU A 480 5.80 -22.34 0.10
CA LEU A 480 4.91 -22.90 1.13
C LEU A 480 5.53 -24.11 1.83
N ALA A 481 6.51 -24.80 1.22
CA ALA A 481 7.30 -25.84 1.89
C ALA A 481 7.91 -25.39 3.23
N PHE A 482 8.17 -24.08 3.40
CA PHE A 482 8.70 -23.50 4.63
C PHE A 482 7.63 -23.21 5.70
N LEU A 483 6.34 -23.47 5.43
CA LEU A 483 5.28 -23.35 6.44
C LEU A 483 5.54 -24.22 7.67
N ARG A 484 6.25 -25.35 7.48
CA ARG A 484 6.73 -26.24 8.54
C ARG A 484 7.62 -25.57 9.60
N GLU A 485 8.13 -24.37 9.33
CA GLU A 485 8.94 -23.60 10.27
C GLU A 485 8.07 -22.81 11.27
N TYR A 486 6.76 -22.70 10.99
CA TYR A 486 5.77 -21.98 11.81
C TYR A 486 4.71 -22.92 12.38
N TYR A 487 4.36 -23.98 11.65
CA TYR A 487 3.40 -24.99 12.06
C TYR A 487 4.01 -26.39 12.01
N ASP A 488 3.58 -27.28 12.90
CA ASP A 488 3.68 -28.71 12.66
C ASP A 488 2.56 -29.11 11.71
N VAL A 489 2.97 -29.81 10.65
CA VAL A 489 2.17 -30.03 9.44
C VAL A 489 2.11 -31.53 9.17
N ASP A 490 0.94 -32.13 9.34
CA ASP A 490 0.78 -33.58 9.13
C ASP A 490 0.64 -33.92 7.63
N LYS A 491 1.45 -34.90 7.17
CA LYS A 491 1.38 -35.61 5.87
C LYS A 491 0.93 -34.76 4.66
N THR A 492 1.83 -33.96 4.11
CA THR A 492 1.54 -33.05 3.00
C THR A 492 2.16 -33.44 1.66
N PHE A 493 1.56 -32.91 0.60
CA PHE A 493 2.24 -32.65 -0.66
C PHE A 493 1.93 -31.22 -1.13
N ILE A 494 2.81 -30.67 -1.95
CA ILE A 494 2.63 -29.33 -2.55
C ILE A 494 2.07 -29.55 -3.94
N GLY A 495 0.83 -29.10 -4.16
CA GLY A 495 0.17 -29.10 -5.47
C GLY A 495 0.17 -27.72 -6.11
N GLU A 496 -0.46 -27.61 -7.29
CA GLU A 496 -0.57 -26.32 -8.01
C GLU A 496 -1.40 -25.28 -7.24
N GLU A 497 -2.41 -25.71 -6.48
CA GLU A 497 -3.30 -24.86 -5.67
C GLU A 497 -2.77 -24.60 -4.24
N GLY A 498 -1.52 -24.98 -3.95
CA GLY A 498 -0.87 -24.80 -2.66
C GLY A 498 -0.71 -26.10 -1.86
N ILE A 499 -0.63 -25.98 -0.53
CA ILE A 499 -0.45 -27.14 0.36
C ILE A 499 -1.79 -27.79 0.66
N LYS A 500 -1.87 -29.11 0.44
CA LYS A 500 -3.00 -29.99 0.79
C LYS A 500 -2.50 -31.21 1.58
N SER A 501 -3.41 -31.83 2.35
CA SER A 501 -3.18 -33.16 2.94
C SER A 501 -3.52 -34.25 1.92
N ASN A 502 -2.91 -35.42 2.09
CA ASN A 502 -3.33 -36.65 1.40
C ASN A 502 -4.60 -37.28 2.02
N GLU A 503 -5.02 -36.81 3.19
CA GLU A 503 -6.22 -37.23 3.90
C GLU A 503 -7.32 -36.15 3.79
N ASP A 504 -8.57 -36.50 4.12
CA ASP A 504 -9.71 -35.57 4.05
C ASP A 504 -9.58 -34.37 5.00
N ILE A 505 -8.77 -34.52 6.06
CA ILE A 505 -8.50 -33.50 7.07
C ILE A 505 -7.01 -33.21 7.11
N PHE A 506 -6.68 -31.92 7.04
CA PHE A 506 -5.33 -31.41 7.18
C PHE A 506 -5.20 -30.62 8.50
N ILE A 507 -4.21 -30.95 9.33
CA ILE A 507 -4.03 -30.34 10.65
C ILE A 507 -2.75 -29.50 10.68
N LEU A 508 -2.89 -28.24 11.08
CA LEU A 508 -1.76 -27.38 11.46
C LEU A 508 -1.75 -27.21 12.97
N THR A 509 -0.62 -27.49 13.62
CA THR A 509 -0.42 -27.21 15.05
C THR A 509 0.61 -26.10 15.22
N ASP A 510 0.26 -25.03 15.92
CA ASP A 510 1.13 -23.87 16.14
C ASP A 510 2.44 -24.26 16.86
N LYS A 511 3.59 -23.76 16.39
CA LYS A 511 4.91 -23.95 17.04
C LYS A 511 5.21 -22.96 18.16
N VAL A 512 4.25 -22.12 18.52
CA VAL A 512 4.26 -21.14 19.62
C VAL A 512 5.57 -20.35 19.73
N LYS A 513 5.59 -19.18 19.10
CA LYS A 513 6.60 -18.15 19.35
C LYS A 513 6.10 -17.22 20.46
N ASN A 514 6.98 -16.93 21.42
CA ASN A 514 6.71 -16.03 22.55
C ASN A 514 7.04 -14.58 22.16
N THR A 515 6.40 -14.10 21.09
CA THR A 515 6.62 -12.78 20.48
C THR A 515 5.31 -12.19 19.97
N ASP A 516 5.22 -10.87 19.87
CA ASP A 516 4.12 -10.20 19.17
C ASP A 516 4.24 -10.46 17.66
N PHE A 517 3.12 -10.74 17.00
CA PHE A 517 3.11 -10.99 15.57
C PHE A 517 1.74 -10.68 14.94
N ALA A 518 1.74 -10.55 13.63
CA ALA A 518 0.54 -10.67 12.82
C ALA A 518 0.79 -11.72 11.74
N GLU A 519 -0.14 -12.66 11.60
CA GLU A 519 -0.15 -13.63 10.51
C GLU A 519 -1.44 -13.54 9.71
N GLU A 520 -1.32 -13.90 8.44
CA GLU A 520 -2.41 -14.16 7.51
C GLU A 520 -2.20 -15.53 6.88
N ILE A 521 -3.20 -16.39 6.99
CA ILE A 521 -3.25 -17.64 6.22
C ILE A 521 -4.33 -17.48 5.17
N ILE A 522 -3.95 -17.64 3.91
CA ILE A 522 -4.82 -17.51 2.76
C ILE A 522 -5.20 -18.91 2.28
N PHE A 523 -6.49 -19.18 2.23
CA PHE A 523 -7.04 -20.46 1.83
C PHE A 523 -7.65 -20.39 0.45
N HIS A 524 -7.53 -21.49 -0.28
CA HIS A 524 -8.38 -21.81 -1.41
C HIS A 524 -9.33 -22.93 -1.00
N SER A 525 -10.59 -22.83 -1.43
CA SER A 525 -11.68 -23.69 -1.01
C SER A 525 -12.56 -24.10 -2.17
N GLU A 526 -13.14 -25.28 -2.05
CA GLU A 526 -14.24 -25.77 -2.88
C GLU A 526 -15.55 -25.31 -2.21
N PRO A 527 -16.20 -24.25 -2.72
CA PRO A 527 -17.31 -23.61 -2.01
C PRO A 527 -18.41 -24.60 -1.67
N LYS A 528 -19.02 -24.45 -0.49
CA LYS A 528 -20.09 -25.32 0.07
C LYS A 528 -19.67 -26.72 0.52
N VAL A 529 -18.47 -27.19 0.16
CA VAL A 529 -17.96 -28.51 0.58
C VAL A 529 -16.84 -28.37 1.60
N SER A 530 -16.05 -27.31 1.50
CA SER A 530 -14.98 -27.03 2.45
C SER A 530 -15.49 -26.63 3.84
N GLU A 531 -14.70 -26.98 4.85
CA GLU A 531 -14.89 -26.52 6.22
C GLU A 531 -13.53 -26.24 6.87
N LEU A 532 -13.43 -25.09 7.53
CA LEU A 532 -12.34 -24.74 8.42
C LEU A 532 -12.83 -24.85 9.85
N ILE A 533 -12.10 -25.57 10.70
CA ILE A 533 -12.30 -25.54 12.14
C ILE A 533 -11.05 -24.96 12.80
N VAL A 534 -11.20 -23.80 13.43
CA VAL A 534 -10.18 -23.21 14.31
C VAL A 534 -10.45 -23.70 15.72
N ALA A 535 -9.54 -24.48 16.29
CA ALA A 535 -9.64 -24.98 17.65
C ALA A 535 -8.54 -24.39 18.53
N TYR A 536 -8.93 -23.93 19.72
CA TYR A 536 -8.01 -23.38 20.71
C TYR A 536 -8.42 -23.75 22.13
N ASN A 537 -7.43 -23.98 23.00
CA ASN A 537 -7.62 -24.44 24.39
C ASN A 537 -8.50 -25.70 24.51
N GLU A 538 -8.37 -26.64 23.56
CA GLU A 538 -9.08 -27.93 23.40
C GLU A 538 -10.62 -27.89 23.26
N ASP A 539 -11.30 -26.99 23.97
CA ASP A 539 -12.76 -26.94 24.08
C ASP A 539 -13.44 -25.88 23.20
N ARG A 540 -12.69 -24.85 22.74
CA ARG A 540 -13.26 -23.78 21.91
C ARG A 540 -13.02 -24.06 20.43
N ARG A 541 -14.09 -23.93 19.64
CA ARG A 541 -14.07 -24.18 18.20
C ARG A 541 -14.87 -23.11 17.45
N ILE A 542 -14.26 -22.60 16.39
CA ILE A 542 -14.92 -21.78 15.38
C ILE A 542 -14.98 -22.62 14.11
N SER A 543 -16.18 -22.81 13.55
CA SER A 543 -16.39 -23.50 12.27
C SER A 543 -16.78 -22.47 11.22
N VAL A 544 -16.12 -22.54 10.07
CA VAL A 544 -16.37 -21.67 8.92
C VAL A 544 -16.54 -22.52 7.68
N LYS A 545 -17.66 -22.29 6.98
CA LYS A 545 -18.00 -22.95 5.71
C LYS A 545 -17.95 -21.90 4.60
N PRO A 546 -16.85 -21.77 3.86
CA PRO A 546 -16.68 -20.72 2.88
C PRO A 546 -17.70 -20.85 1.73
N ASP A 547 -18.20 -19.70 1.29
CA ASP A 547 -19.14 -19.54 0.19
C ASP A 547 -18.47 -19.07 -1.12
N ARG A 548 -17.14 -18.95 -1.10
CA ARG A 548 -16.28 -18.32 -2.11
C ARG A 548 -15.00 -19.13 -2.30
N GLU A 549 -14.32 -18.97 -3.44
CA GLU A 549 -13.10 -19.73 -3.73
C GLU A 549 -11.95 -19.41 -2.77
N ASP A 550 -11.78 -18.15 -2.38
CA ASP A 550 -10.67 -17.74 -1.51
C ASP A 550 -11.16 -16.97 -0.28
N PHE A 551 -10.54 -17.24 0.87
CA PHE A 551 -10.75 -16.46 2.10
C PHE A 551 -9.48 -16.49 2.97
N SER A 552 -9.40 -15.60 3.95
CA SER A 552 -8.24 -15.50 4.84
C SER A 552 -8.63 -15.61 6.32
N ILE A 553 -7.68 -16.09 7.12
CA ILE A 553 -7.66 -15.90 8.58
C ILE A 553 -6.54 -14.92 8.92
N TYR A 554 -6.82 -13.95 9.78
CA TYR A 554 -5.79 -13.18 10.47
C TYR A 554 -5.74 -13.55 11.94
N ARG A 555 -4.52 -13.72 12.46
CA ARG A 555 -4.27 -13.84 13.89
C ARG A 555 -3.21 -12.83 14.29
N ILE A 556 -3.55 -11.98 15.25
CA ILE A 556 -2.71 -10.87 15.69
C ILE A 556 -2.45 -11.03 17.18
N ARG A 557 -1.20 -11.31 17.54
CA ARG A 557 -0.75 -11.45 18.92
C ARG A 557 -0.19 -10.13 19.45
N CYS A 558 -0.76 -9.66 20.55
CA CYS A 558 -0.23 -8.54 21.33
C CYS A 558 -0.12 -8.95 22.80
N GLY A 559 1.10 -9.20 23.26
CA GLY A 559 1.37 -9.82 24.56
C GLY A 559 0.77 -11.22 24.64
N ASN A 560 -0.11 -11.44 25.62
CA ASN A 560 -0.79 -12.71 25.85
C ASN A 560 -2.20 -12.75 25.26
N VAL A 561 -2.52 -11.90 24.28
CA VAL A 561 -3.84 -11.83 23.67
C VAL A 561 -3.71 -12.02 22.16
N ASP A 562 -4.45 -13.01 21.63
CA ASP A 562 -4.64 -13.18 20.20
C ASP A 562 -5.99 -12.58 19.78
N LYS A 563 -5.96 -11.70 18.78
CA LYS A 563 -7.15 -11.27 18.05
C LYS A 563 -7.29 -12.11 16.79
N LEU A 564 -8.47 -12.67 16.57
CA LEU A 564 -8.74 -13.55 15.44
C LEU A 564 -9.79 -12.92 14.52
N ILE A 565 -9.48 -12.84 13.23
CA ILE A 565 -10.41 -12.43 12.18
C ILE A 565 -10.52 -13.60 11.19
N VAL A 566 -11.72 -14.12 10.96
CA VAL A 566 -11.94 -15.22 10.01
C VAL A 566 -12.96 -14.80 8.96
N ASP A 567 -12.54 -14.78 7.70
CA ASP A 567 -13.32 -14.31 6.54
C ASP A 567 -13.98 -12.92 6.74
N GLY A 568 -13.27 -12.05 7.46
CA GLY A 568 -13.69 -10.67 7.76
C GLY A 568 -14.54 -10.49 9.02
N GLU A 569 -14.88 -11.58 9.71
CA GLU A 569 -15.58 -11.51 10.99
C GLU A 569 -14.59 -11.54 12.15
N VAL A 570 -14.77 -10.65 13.12
CA VAL A 570 -13.95 -10.57 14.33
C VAL A 570 -14.48 -11.54 15.38
N TYR A 571 -13.59 -12.33 15.96
CA TYR A 571 -13.89 -13.23 17.08
C TYR A 571 -13.31 -12.66 18.39
N GLU A 572 -13.83 -13.15 19.52
CA GLU A 572 -13.42 -12.69 20.85
C GLU A 572 -11.90 -12.81 21.07
N ASP A 573 -11.34 -11.81 21.76
CA ASP A 573 -9.95 -11.81 22.21
C ASP A 573 -9.62 -13.10 22.99
N ILE A 574 -8.58 -13.81 22.54
CA ILE A 574 -8.18 -15.10 23.08
C ILE A 574 -6.99 -14.90 24.01
N ASN A 575 -7.17 -15.16 25.30
CA ASN A 575 -6.06 -15.16 26.26
C ASN A 575 -5.16 -16.40 26.05
N VAL A 576 -3.90 -16.14 25.74
CA VAL A 576 -2.84 -17.12 25.53
C VAL A 576 -2.14 -17.38 26.86
N GLN A 577 -2.21 -18.63 27.33
CA GLN A 577 -1.54 -19.11 28.55
C GLN A 577 -0.41 -20.08 28.19
N SER A 578 0.33 -20.58 29.18
CA SER A 578 1.49 -21.47 28.95
C SER A 578 1.15 -22.75 28.17
N ASP A 579 -0.07 -23.27 28.35
CA ASP A 579 -0.53 -24.51 27.70
C ASP A 579 -1.44 -24.23 26.50
N PHE A 580 -1.34 -23.03 25.90
CA PHE A 580 -2.16 -22.63 24.77
C PHE A 580 -1.87 -23.49 23.54
N VAL A 581 -2.87 -24.21 23.07
CA VAL A 581 -2.83 -24.99 21.84
C VAL A 581 -3.70 -24.31 20.80
N TYR A 582 -3.16 -24.10 19.60
CA TYR A 582 -3.90 -23.61 18.43
C TYR A 582 -3.78 -24.62 17.30
N LYS A 583 -4.93 -25.08 16.81
CA LYS A 583 -5.03 -26.06 15.73
C LYS A 583 -5.99 -25.60 14.66
N LEU A 584 -5.60 -25.78 13.41
CA LEU A 584 -6.46 -25.59 12.26
C LEU A 584 -6.76 -26.95 11.65
N TYR A 585 -8.05 -27.32 11.60
CA TYR A 585 -8.51 -28.48 10.86
C TYR A 585 -9.12 -27.99 9.55
N LEU A 586 -8.53 -28.47 8.47
CA LEU A 586 -8.81 -28.01 7.12
C LEU A 586 -9.43 -29.18 6.35
N GLN A 587 -10.73 -29.09 6.07
CA GLN A 587 -11.46 -30.10 5.33
C GLN A 587 -11.75 -29.59 3.92
N HIS A 588 -11.26 -30.29 2.90
CA HIS A 588 -11.32 -29.87 1.48
C HIS A 588 -10.80 -28.44 1.24
N LEU A 589 -9.71 -28.05 1.92
CA LEU A 589 -9.06 -26.74 1.80
C LEU A 589 -7.60 -26.89 1.39
N SER A 590 -7.07 -25.93 0.65
CA SER A 590 -5.62 -25.73 0.51
C SER A 590 -5.17 -24.39 1.08
N ILE A 591 -3.91 -24.33 1.51
CA ILE A 591 -3.24 -23.08 1.85
C ILE A 591 -2.53 -22.58 0.60
N LYS A 592 -3.00 -21.46 0.05
CA LYS A 592 -2.41 -20.81 -1.13
C LYS A 592 -1.34 -19.78 -0.77
N GLY A 593 -1.41 -19.23 0.44
CA GLY A 593 -0.49 -18.18 0.90
C GLY A 593 -0.37 -18.14 2.41
N TYR A 594 0.79 -17.70 2.88
CA TYR A 594 1.04 -17.45 4.30
C TYR A 594 1.94 -16.23 4.47
N ILE A 595 1.45 -15.24 5.22
CA ILE A 595 2.21 -14.04 5.58
C ILE A 595 2.37 -14.05 7.08
N TYR A 596 3.58 -13.81 7.57
CA TYR A 596 3.85 -13.66 8.99
C TYR A 596 4.82 -12.52 9.21
N THR A 597 4.51 -11.65 10.17
CA THR A 597 5.32 -10.50 10.54
C THR A 597 5.50 -10.47 12.05
N GLU A 598 6.75 -10.53 12.49
CA GLU A 598 7.12 -10.36 13.90
C GLU A 598 7.21 -8.87 14.20
N SER A 599 6.55 -8.43 15.29
CA SER A 599 6.46 -7.02 15.68
C SER A 599 7.56 -6.57 16.63
#